data_AF-A0A2U9S2X4-F1
#
_entry.id   AF-A0A2U9S2X4-F1
#
_cell.length_a   1.000
_cell.length_b   1.000
_cell.length_c   1.000
_cell.angle_alpha   90.00
_cell.angle_beta   90.00
_cell.angle_gamma   90.00
#
_symmetry.space_group_name_H-M   'P 1'
#
loop_
_entity.id
_entity.type
_entity.pdbx_description
1 polymer ?
#
loop_
_entity_poly.entity_id
_entity_poly.type
_entity_poly.pdbx_seq_one_letter_code
_entity_poly.pdbx_strand_id
1 'polypeptide(L)'
;MSIDGITGLDHLVIATRDLDTARDAYSRLGFTVTPRGHHTQLKSANHTILFPTGTYLELLGIEEQRPANAHYAAFLRQREGIAAIALKTPDARAAAGPLAAAGFPAPESVDFGRPVEMPDGTRDAKFTITQIDPEATPAGRVFLCQHHTPDLVWRPDQLEHANSAIGLEALVIAAADPDAVAAAYARLLGGTVTDRGSALVVEPAQPGDGQVPVMVATPDRLHWVWTADPAFATPLPFFAGFVLRVADPVKAQQALQKSKVPTVVGGGVMRVNSPGACGAMIAFAQDFDLDALIP
;
A
#
# COMPACT_ATOMS: atom_id res chain seq x y z
N MET A 1 19.96 -12.03 -0.27
CA MET A 1 19.70 -12.52 1.10
C MET A 1 18.63 -11.62 1.70
N SER A 2 17.61 -12.20 2.34
CA SER A 2 16.60 -11.44 3.08
C SER A 2 17.23 -10.72 4.26
N ILE A 3 16.78 -9.49 4.52
CA ILE A 3 17.14 -8.77 5.74
C ILE A 3 16.38 -9.44 6.88
N ASP A 4 17.11 -9.92 7.89
CA ASP A 4 16.51 -10.57 9.06
C ASP A 4 15.51 -9.62 9.73
N GLY A 5 14.31 -10.15 10.02
CA GLY A 5 13.23 -9.41 10.68
C GLY A 5 12.23 -8.74 9.74
N ILE A 6 12.38 -8.84 8.42
CA ILE A 6 11.35 -8.41 7.45
C ILE A 6 10.66 -9.64 6.86
N THR A 7 9.34 -9.70 6.96
CA THR A 7 8.56 -10.88 6.53
C THR A 7 7.61 -10.63 5.36
N GLY A 8 7.54 -9.41 4.82
CA GLY A 8 6.76 -9.08 3.63
C GLY A 8 6.21 -7.65 3.66
N LEU A 9 5.36 -7.33 2.70
CA LEU A 9 4.55 -6.11 2.67
C LEU A 9 3.37 -6.25 3.64
N ASP A 10 3.15 -5.24 4.46
CA ASP A 10 2.01 -5.16 5.38
C ASP A 10 0.85 -4.40 4.75
N HIS A 11 1.09 -3.13 4.40
CA HIS A 11 0.07 -2.26 3.84
C HIS A 11 0.65 -1.10 3.05
N LEU A 12 -0.25 -0.45 2.29
CA LEU A 12 0.00 0.82 1.63
C LEU A 12 -0.71 1.93 2.39
N VAL A 13 0.00 3.03 2.64
CA VAL A 13 -0.56 4.23 3.27
C VAL A 13 -0.95 5.23 2.19
N ILE A 14 -2.25 5.42 2.02
CA ILE A 14 -2.85 6.34 1.06
C ILE A 14 -3.25 7.60 1.81
N ALA A 15 -2.39 8.61 1.71
CA ALA A 15 -2.61 9.88 2.39
C ALA A 15 -3.65 10.72 1.64
N THR A 16 -4.64 11.21 2.38
CA THR A 16 -5.73 12.05 1.90
C THR A 16 -5.91 13.30 2.77
N ARG A 17 -6.42 14.37 2.15
CA ARG A 17 -6.81 15.64 2.79
C ARG A 17 -8.19 15.54 3.45
N ASP A 18 -9.05 14.65 2.94
CA ASP A 18 -10.41 14.44 3.46
C ASP A 18 -10.69 12.94 3.58
N LEU A 19 -10.62 12.48 4.83
CA LEU A 19 -10.73 11.07 5.17
C LEU A 19 -12.15 10.53 4.97
N ASP A 20 -13.20 11.36 5.07
CA ASP A 20 -14.58 10.95 4.79
C ASP A 20 -14.80 10.79 3.28
N THR A 21 -14.30 11.74 2.49
CA THR A 21 -14.34 11.64 1.02
C THR A 21 -13.58 10.40 0.53
N ALA A 22 -12.43 10.08 1.13
CA ALA A 22 -11.67 8.89 0.79
C ALA A 22 -12.40 7.59 1.17
N ARG A 23 -13.00 7.54 2.37
CA ARG A 23 -13.85 6.41 2.79
C ARG A 23 -14.96 6.15 1.78
N ASP A 24 -15.65 7.21 1.36
CA ASP A 24 -16.74 7.11 0.39
C ASP A 24 -16.24 6.64 -0.97
N ALA A 25 -15.09 7.14 -1.43
CA ALA A 25 -14.48 6.72 -2.69
C ALA A 25 -14.19 5.22 -2.70
N TYR A 26 -13.51 4.69 -1.68
CA TYR A 26 -13.21 3.27 -1.60
C TYR A 26 -14.45 2.41 -1.33
N SER A 27 -15.41 2.91 -0.56
CA SER A 27 -16.70 2.20 -0.35
C SER A 27 -17.47 2.05 -1.67
N ARG A 28 -17.48 3.09 -2.53
CA ARG A 28 -18.08 3.01 -3.88
C ARG A 28 -17.40 1.98 -4.77
N LEU A 29 -16.08 1.81 -4.64
CA LEU A 29 -15.31 0.77 -5.36
C LEU A 29 -15.62 -0.66 -4.86
N GLY A 30 -16.49 -0.82 -3.86
CA GLY A 30 -16.95 -2.11 -3.37
C GLY A 30 -16.12 -2.69 -2.22
N PHE A 31 -15.27 -1.88 -1.58
CA PHE A 31 -14.55 -2.30 -0.39
C PHE A 31 -15.41 -2.19 0.87
N THR A 32 -15.18 -3.11 1.80
CA THR A 32 -15.60 -2.92 3.20
C THR A 32 -14.55 -2.05 3.88
N VAL A 33 -14.92 -0.82 4.19
CA VAL A 33 -14.05 0.17 4.84
C VAL A 33 -14.38 0.24 6.33
N THR A 34 -13.38 0.07 7.19
CA THR A 34 -13.59 0.07 8.65
C THR A 34 -14.08 1.41 9.18
N PRO A 35 -14.70 1.46 10.38
CA PRO A 35 -14.92 2.72 11.09
C PRO A 35 -13.62 3.51 11.31
N ARG A 36 -13.74 4.81 11.56
CA ARG A 36 -12.57 5.68 11.73
C ARG A 36 -11.77 5.27 12.96
N GLY A 37 -10.48 4.98 12.77
CA GLY A 37 -9.51 4.80 13.83
C GLY A 37 -8.79 6.11 14.14
N HIS A 38 -8.54 6.39 15.41
CA HIS A 38 -7.83 7.59 15.86
C HIS A 38 -6.50 7.18 16.49
N HIS A 39 -5.37 7.57 15.87
CA HIS A 39 -4.05 7.25 16.39
C HIS A 39 -3.71 8.15 17.58
N THR A 40 -3.56 7.53 18.74
CA THR A 40 -3.47 8.27 20.02
C THR A 40 -2.19 9.11 20.13
N GLN A 41 -1.04 8.56 19.71
CA GLN A 41 0.28 9.23 19.75
C GLN A 41 0.58 10.03 18.47
N LEU A 42 0.25 9.50 17.30
CA LEU A 42 0.60 10.10 16.01
C LEU A 42 -0.32 11.25 15.57
N LYS A 43 -1.51 11.38 16.19
CA LYS A 43 -2.53 12.40 15.86
C LYS A 43 -2.93 12.44 14.39
N SER A 44 -2.95 11.26 13.78
CA SER A 44 -3.60 10.98 12.50
C SER A 44 -4.82 10.09 12.74
N ALA A 45 -5.71 10.04 11.77
CA ALA A 45 -6.83 9.12 11.74
C ALA A 45 -6.75 8.25 10.49
N ASN A 46 -7.33 7.06 10.55
CA ASN A 46 -7.41 6.18 9.41
C ASN A 46 -8.77 5.53 9.21
N HIS A 47 -8.99 5.10 7.98
CA HIS A 47 -9.84 3.97 7.67
C HIS A 47 -8.97 2.88 7.06
N THR A 48 -9.30 1.62 7.35
CA THR A 48 -8.55 0.48 6.82
C THR A 48 -9.42 -0.40 5.93
N ILE A 49 -8.79 -1.05 4.96
CA ILE A 49 -9.41 -2.04 4.06
C ILE A 49 -8.57 -3.30 4.17
N LEU A 50 -9.05 -4.27 4.94
CA LEU A 50 -8.29 -5.44 5.35
C LEU A 50 -8.55 -6.60 4.40
N PHE A 51 -7.50 -7.31 4.03
CA PHE A 51 -7.61 -8.46 3.15
C PHE A 51 -7.33 -9.77 3.88
N PRO A 52 -7.99 -10.89 3.49
CA PRO A 52 -7.78 -12.20 4.09
C PRO A 52 -6.36 -12.76 3.90
N THR A 53 -5.60 -12.29 2.92
CA THR A 53 -4.16 -12.58 2.74
C THR A 53 -3.25 -11.89 3.78
N GLY A 54 -3.84 -11.12 4.69
CA GLY A 54 -3.12 -10.41 5.74
C GLY A 54 -2.45 -9.12 5.28
N THR A 55 -2.66 -8.65 4.04
CA THR A 55 -2.30 -7.28 3.63
C THR A 55 -3.47 -6.32 3.84
N TYR A 56 -3.24 -5.01 3.81
CA TYR A 56 -4.33 -4.04 3.84
C TYR A 56 -3.99 -2.71 3.15
N LEU A 57 -5.00 -1.85 2.98
CA LEU A 57 -4.83 -0.44 2.63
C LEU A 57 -5.19 0.42 3.82
N GLU A 58 -4.38 1.44 4.09
CA GLU A 58 -4.66 2.47 5.08
C GLU A 58 -4.98 3.79 4.38
N LEU A 59 -6.21 4.25 4.49
CA LEU A 59 -6.58 5.62 4.13
C LEU A 59 -6.22 6.50 5.33
N LEU A 60 -5.28 7.42 5.17
CA LEU A 60 -4.71 8.19 6.28
C LEU A 60 -5.01 9.68 6.13
N GLY A 61 -5.56 10.30 7.17
CA GLY A 61 -5.72 11.74 7.32
C GLY A 61 -4.97 12.27 8.55
N ILE A 62 -4.62 13.55 8.54
CA ILE A 62 -3.99 14.22 9.70
C ILE A 62 -5.07 14.94 10.50
N GLU A 63 -5.18 14.65 11.80
CA GLU A 63 -6.11 15.34 12.70
C GLU A 63 -5.45 16.56 13.33
N GLU A 64 -4.20 16.40 13.78
CA GLU A 64 -3.40 17.47 14.34
C GLU A 64 -1.96 17.35 13.83
N GLN A 65 -1.42 18.43 13.25
CA GLN A 65 -0.05 18.43 12.77
C GLN A 65 0.94 18.37 13.94
N ARG A 66 1.83 17.37 13.91
CA ARG A 66 2.88 17.12 14.90
C ARG A 66 4.21 16.86 14.18
N PRO A 67 5.38 17.01 14.83
CA PRO A 67 6.65 16.63 14.22
C PRO A 67 6.65 15.21 13.65
N ALA A 68 6.03 14.26 14.36
CA ALA A 68 5.93 12.86 13.94
C ALA A 68 5.17 12.63 12.61
N ASN A 69 4.22 13.50 12.26
CA ASN A 69 3.41 13.39 11.03
C ASN A 69 3.68 14.53 10.02
N ALA A 70 4.67 15.38 10.28
CA ALA A 70 4.98 16.55 9.46
C ALA A 70 5.28 16.19 7.99
N HIS A 71 5.80 14.99 7.76
CA HIS A 71 6.07 14.47 6.42
C HIS A 71 4.79 14.18 5.64
N TYR A 72 3.75 13.62 6.27
CA TYR A 72 2.45 13.45 5.62
C TYR A 72 1.81 14.81 5.35
N ALA A 73 1.98 15.80 6.24
CA ALA A 73 1.48 17.16 6.00
C ALA A 73 2.19 17.80 4.79
N ALA A 74 3.50 17.57 4.65
CA ALA A 74 4.27 18.02 3.50
C ALA A 74 3.85 17.34 2.20
N PHE A 75 3.62 16.03 2.23
CA PHE A 75 3.08 15.27 1.11
C PHE A 75 1.72 15.81 0.67
N LEU A 76 0.79 15.97 1.60
CA LEU A 76 -0.58 16.43 1.35
C LEU A 76 -0.67 17.86 0.81
N ARG A 77 0.30 18.72 1.10
CA ARG A 77 0.40 20.04 0.46
C ARG A 77 0.68 19.95 -1.04
N GLN A 78 1.32 18.88 -1.49
CA GLN A 78 1.67 18.67 -2.89
C GLN A 78 0.62 17.82 -3.61
N ARG A 79 0.24 16.67 -3.03
CA ARG A 79 -0.67 15.69 -3.66
C ARG A 79 -1.32 14.76 -2.62
N GLU A 80 -2.30 13.99 -3.09
CA GLU A 80 -2.81 12.80 -2.41
C GLU A 80 -2.28 11.54 -3.11
N GLY A 81 -2.38 10.38 -2.45
CA GLY A 81 -1.97 9.09 -3.00
C GLY A 81 -1.13 8.27 -2.03
N ILE A 82 -0.45 7.25 -2.55
CA ILE A 82 0.40 6.36 -1.73
C ILE A 82 1.63 7.17 -1.25
N ALA A 83 1.66 7.47 0.04
CA ALA A 83 2.70 8.27 0.68
C ALA A 83 3.78 7.42 1.36
N ALA A 84 3.40 6.20 1.77
CA ALA A 84 4.31 5.25 2.39
C ALA A 84 3.88 3.81 2.14
N ILE A 85 4.81 2.89 2.32
CA ILE A 85 4.53 1.45 2.44
C ILE A 85 5.06 0.95 3.78
N ALA A 86 4.35 -0.01 4.35
CA ALA A 86 4.75 -0.67 5.58
C ALA A 86 5.22 -2.09 5.29
N LEU A 87 6.31 -2.50 5.91
CA LEU A 87 6.83 -3.85 5.86
C LEU A 87 6.52 -4.58 7.17
N LYS A 88 6.06 -5.83 7.07
CA LYS A 88 5.78 -6.70 8.21
C LYS A 88 7.06 -7.06 8.93
N THR A 89 7.00 -7.03 10.26
CA THR A 89 8.07 -7.53 11.12
C THR A 89 7.50 -8.14 12.39
N PRO A 90 8.09 -9.23 12.91
CA PRO A 90 7.75 -9.73 14.24
C PRO A 90 8.29 -8.83 15.36
N ASP A 91 9.33 -8.03 15.10
CA ASP A 91 9.97 -7.13 16.07
C ASP A 91 10.62 -5.93 15.35
N ALA A 92 9.94 -4.78 15.42
CA ALA A 92 10.37 -3.58 14.71
C ALA A 92 11.66 -2.97 15.27
N ARG A 93 11.98 -3.21 16.54
CA ARG A 93 13.20 -2.70 17.18
C ARG A 93 14.38 -3.61 16.88
N ALA A 94 14.20 -4.91 16.97
CA ALA A 94 15.26 -5.88 16.68
C ALA A 94 15.70 -5.83 15.21
N ALA A 95 14.79 -5.52 14.29
CA ALA A 95 15.09 -5.41 12.85
C ALA A 95 15.91 -4.17 12.46
N ALA A 96 16.06 -3.17 13.35
CA ALA A 96 16.81 -1.94 13.04
C ALA A 96 18.30 -2.18 12.75
N GLY A 97 18.93 -3.10 13.50
CA GLY A 97 20.34 -3.48 13.30
C GLY A 97 20.60 -4.14 11.94
N PRO A 98 19.88 -5.24 11.60
CA PRO A 98 19.95 -5.86 10.28
C PRO A 98 19.66 -4.90 9.12
N LEU A 99 18.65 -4.02 9.26
CA LEU A 99 18.34 -2.98 8.27
C LEU A 99 19.50 -2.02 8.05
N ALA A 100 20.06 -1.47 9.14
CA ALA A 100 21.18 -0.54 9.05
C ALA A 100 22.42 -1.19 8.41
N ALA A 101 22.72 -2.44 8.76
CA ALA A 101 23.81 -3.21 8.15
C ALA A 101 23.60 -3.45 6.64
N ALA A 102 22.33 -3.54 6.20
CA ALA A 102 21.97 -3.66 4.80
C ALA A 102 21.92 -2.31 4.05
N GLY A 103 22.25 -1.19 4.70
CA GLY A 103 22.25 0.15 4.11
C GLY A 103 20.90 0.87 4.15
N PHE A 104 20.02 0.48 5.07
CA PHE A 104 18.72 1.10 5.32
C PHE A 104 18.64 1.55 6.79
N PRO A 105 19.27 2.68 7.17
CA PRO A 105 19.25 3.15 8.55
C PRO A 105 17.82 3.33 9.06
N ALA A 106 17.55 2.88 10.28
CA ALA A 106 16.21 2.92 10.88
C ALA A 106 16.31 3.32 12.36
N PRO A 107 16.60 4.61 12.65
CA PRO A 107 17.14 5.03 13.95
C PRO A 107 16.10 5.11 15.07
N GLU A 108 14.82 5.25 14.72
CA GLU A 108 13.76 5.51 15.71
C GLU A 108 12.56 4.58 15.52
N SER A 109 12.13 4.01 16.63
CA SER A 109 10.88 3.26 16.74
C SER A 109 9.86 4.02 17.58
N VAL A 110 8.59 3.96 17.19
CA VAL A 110 7.48 4.60 17.90
C VAL A 110 6.43 3.55 18.22
N ASP A 111 6.03 3.48 19.48
CA ASP A 111 4.84 2.74 19.89
C ASP A 111 3.62 3.62 19.75
N PHE A 112 2.56 3.08 19.16
CA PHE A 112 1.28 3.76 19.11
C PHE A 112 0.11 2.78 19.11
N GLY A 113 -1.10 3.32 19.23
CA GLY A 113 -2.31 2.52 19.10
C GLY A 113 -3.54 3.33 18.75
N ARG A 114 -4.62 2.60 18.46
CA ARG A 114 -5.96 3.14 18.26
C ARG A 114 -7.00 2.32 19.03
N PRO A 115 -8.00 2.95 19.65
CA PRO A 115 -9.11 2.22 20.25
C PRO A 115 -9.94 1.53 19.16
N VAL A 116 -10.48 0.36 19.50
CA VAL A 116 -11.35 -0.47 18.67
C VAL A 116 -12.55 -0.88 19.50
N GLU A 117 -13.74 -0.58 18.98
CA GLU A 117 -15.00 -1.01 19.60
C GLU A 117 -15.24 -2.50 19.36
N MET A 118 -15.35 -3.26 20.45
CA MET A 118 -15.67 -4.69 20.46
C MET A 118 -17.01 -4.91 21.16
N PRO A 119 -17.69 -6.05 20.93
CA PRO A 119 -18.96 -6.36 21.59
C PRO A 119 -18.90 -6.33 23.12
N ASP A 120 -17.73 -6.60 23.70
CA ASP A 120 -17.45 -6.63 25.14
C ASP A 120 -16.83 -5.32 25.68
N GLY A 121 -16.60 -4.32 24.82
CA GLY A 121 -16.07 -3.00 25.18
C GLY A 121 -14.94 -2.51 24.28
N THR A 122 -14.36 -1.36 24.60
CA THR A 122 -13.25 -0.79 23.83
C THR A 122 -11.93 -1.47 24.20
N ARG A 123 -11.16 -1.90 23.20
CA ARG A 123 -9.79 -2.44 23.33
C ARG A 123 -8.83 -1.65 22.44
N ASP A 124 -7.55 -1.59 22.80
CA ASP A 124 -6.55 -0.90 21.98
C ASP A 124 -5.86 -1.85 21.00
N ALA A 125 -5.96 -1.54 19.70
CA ALA A 125 -5.03 -2.07 18.72
C ALA A 125 -3.67 -1.38 18.89
N LYS A 126 -2.60 -2.15 19.09
CA LYS A 126 -1.26 -1.66 19.46
C LYS A 126 -0.21 -2.05 18.42
N PHE A 127 0.68 -1.11 18.13
CA PHE A 127 1.70 -1.23 17.09
C PHE A 127 3.04 -0.65 17.56
N THR A 128 4.12 -1.18 17.01
CA THR A 128 5.42 -0.49 16.97
C THR A 128 5.79 -0.28 15.52
N ILE A 129 6.16 0.94 15.14
CA ILE A 129 6.73 1.22 13.82
C ILE A 129 8.17 1.68 13.93
N THR A 130 8.99 1.34 12.94
CA THR A 130 10.38 1.85 12.81
C THR A 130 10.54 2.45 11.43
N GLN A 131 10.80 3.75 11.36
CA GLN A 131 10.94 4.46 10.10
C GLN A 131 12.33 4.19 9.50
N ILE A 132 12.36 3.74 8.24
CA ILE A 132 13.61 3.69 7.46
C ILE A 132 13.91 5.10 6.96
N ASP A 133 15.19 5.48 6.94
CA ASP A 133 15.66 6.74 6.40
C ASP A 133 15.12 6.94 4.96
N PRO A 134 14.32 7.99 4.71
CA PRO A 134 13.76 8.26 3.39
C PRO A 134 14.80 8.43 2.29
N GLU A 135 16.04 8.82 2.61
CA GLU A 135 17.11 8.92 1.62
C GLU A 135 17.56 7.54 1.10
N ALA A 136 17.33 6.48 1.87
CA ALA A 136 17.66 5.11 1.49
C ALA A 136 16.54 4.41 0.70
N THR A 137 15.34 5.01 0.61
CA THR A 137 14.16 4.38 0.03
C THR A 137 13.61 5.20 -1.14
N PRO A 138 13.82 4.77 -2.41
CA PRO A 138 13.28 5.51 -3.54
C PRO A 138 11.75 5.49 -3.55
N ALA A 139 11.15 6.46 -4.22
CA ALA A 139 9.71 6.65 -4.46
C ALA A 139 8.86 7.20 -3.30
N GLY A 140 9.22 6.89 -2.06
CA GLY A 140 8.49 7.37 -0.90
C GLY A 140 8.98 6.74 0.39
N ARG A 141 8.20 6.92 1.46
CA ARG A 141 8.58 6.40 2.77
C ARG A 141 8.36 4.90 2.88
N VAL A 142 9.27 4.24 3.58
CA VAL A 142 9.11 2.86 4.00
C VAL A 142 9.31 2.77 5.52
N PHE A 143 8.49 2.00 6.20
CA PHE A 143 8.65 1.73 7.62
C PHE A 143 8.33 0.28 7.95
N LEU A 144 8.90 -0.22 9.05
CA LEU A 144 8.51 -1.50 9.61
C LEU A 144 7.27 -1.35 10.47
N CYS A 145 6.37 -2.33 10.45
CA CYS A 145 5.17 -2.38 11.28
C CYS A 145 5.11 -3.73 12.04
N GLN A 146 5.16 -3.65 13.36
CA GLN A 146 4.91 -4.76 14.27
C GLN A 146 3.51 -4.61 14.87
N HIS A 147 2.67 -5.62 14.68
CA HIS A 147 1.34 -5.70 15.27
C HIS A 147 1.40 -6.47 16.59
N HIS A 148 1.03 -5.84 17.71
CA HIS A 148 1.00 -6.51 19.03
C HIS A 148 -0.36 -7.15 19.35
N THR A 149 -1.41 -6.73 18.65
CA THR A 149 -2.80 -7.20 18.83
C THR A 149 -3.46 -7.43 17.46
N PRO A 150 -2.92 -8.34 16.63
CA PRO A 150 -3.41 -8.55 15.26
C PRO A 150 -4.88 -9.02 15.21
N ASP A 151 -5.36 -9.68 16.28
CA ASP A 151 -6.76 -10.10 16.45
C ASP A 151 -7.76 -8.92 16.44
N LEU A 152 -7.30 -7.73 16.82
CA LEU A 152 -8.10 -6.49 16.80
C LEU A 152 -8.07 -5.78 15.45
N VAL A 153 -7.17 -6.18 14.55
CA VAL A 153 -6.96 -5.55 13.24
C VAL A 153 -7.64 -6.37 12.14
N TRP A 154 -7.33 -7.67 12.04
CA TRP A 154 -7.91 -8.58 11.04
C TRP A 154 -9.13 -9.29 11.57
N ARG A 155 -10.23 -8.56 11.68
CA ARG A 155 -11.50 -9.11 12.15
C ARG A 155 -12.28 -9.79 11.01
N PRO A 156 -12.79 -11.02 11.20
CA PRO A 156 -13.49 -11.75 10.14
C PRO A 156 -14.67 -11.00 9.50
N ASP A 157 -15.38 -10.17 10.27
CA ASP A 157 -16.52 -9.38 9.78
C ASP A 157 -16.12 -8.20 8.86
N GLN A 158 -14.82 -7.97 8.65
CA GLN A 158 -14.27 -6.86 7.87
C GLN A 158 -13.41 -7.30 6.68
N LEU A 159 -13.27 -8.62 6.44
CA LEU A 159 -12.40 -9.18 5.39
C LEU A 159 -13.11 -9.44 4.06
N GLU A 160 -14.45 -9.41 4.05
CA GLU A 160 -15.22 -9.63 2.82
C GLU A 160 -15.51 -8.31 2.11
N HIS A 161 -15.39 -8.30 0.78
CA HIS A 161 -15.62 -7.11 -0.04
C HIS A 161 -16.60 -7.42 -1.17
N ALA A 162 -17.46 -6.45 -1.51
CA ALA A 162 -18.41 -6.57 -2.61
C ALA A 162 -17.71 -6.70 -3.97
N ASN A 163 -16.51 -6.12 -4.10
CA ASN A 163 -15.65 -6.26 -5.28
C ASN A 163 -14.79 -7.53 -5.29
N SER A 164 -14.97 -8.44 -4.32
CA SER A 164 -14.25 -9.71 -4.16
C SER A 164 -12.73 -9.62 -4.01
N ALA A 165 -12.16 -8.45 -3.73
CA ALA A 165 -10.74 -8.31 -3.47
C ALA A 165 -10.30 -9.15 -2.26
N ILE A 166 -9.14 -9.81 -2.36
CA ILE A 166 -8.61 -10.71 -1.33
C ILE A 166 -7.16 -10.40 -0.91
N GLY A 167 -6.51 -9.44 -1.56
CA GLY A 167 -5.13 -9.07 -1.21
C GLY A 167 -4.47 -8.11 -2.18
N LEU A 168 -3.39 -7.51 -1.73
CA LEU A 168 -2.40 -6.89 -2.60
C LEU A 168 -1.68 -7.96 -3.42
N GLU A 169 -1.64 -7.74 -4.73
CA GLU A 169 -0.99 -8.61 -5.70
C GLU A 169 0.33 -8.03 -6.21
N ALA A 170 0.42 -6.70 -6.35
CA ALA A 170 1.68 -6.02 -6.66
C ALA A 170 1.66 -4.56 -6.20
N LEU A 171 2.81 -4.03 -5.79
CA LEU A 171 3.07 -2.60 -5.68
C LEU A 171 3.61 -2.08 -7.02
N VAL A 172 3.18 -0.90 -7.45
CA VAL A 172 3.61 -0.31 -8.72
C VAL A 172 4.33 1.01 -8.49
N ILE A 173 5.56 1.10 -8.98
CA ILE A 173 6.44 2.26 -8.86
C ILE A 173 6.75 2.81 -10.24
N ALA A 174 6.49 4.11 -10.44
CA ALA A 174 6.93 4.83 -11.62
C ALA A 174 8.33 5.39 -11.37
N ALA A 175 9.26 5.13 -12.28
CA ALA A 175 10.66 5.56 -12.16
C ALA A 175 11.23 5.98 -13.52
N ALA A 176 12.13 6.98 -13.53
CA ALA A 176 12.90 7.33 -14.72
C ALA A 176 14.03 6.32 -14.99
N ASP A 177 14.58 5.74 -13.91
CA ASP A 177 15.57 4.66 -13.92
C ASP A 177 14.99 3.45 -13.17
N PRO A 178 14.27 2.55 -13.86
CA PRO A 178 13.67 1.38 -13.24
C PRO A 178 14.70 0.43 -12.61
N ASP A 179 15.88 0.28 -13.22
CA ASP A 179 16.94 -0.61 -12.76
C ASP A 179 17.43 -0.23 -11.35
N ALA A 180 17.75 1.06 -11.15
CA ALA A 180 18.22 1.55 -9.85
C ALA A 180 17.17 1.36 -8.74
N VAL A 181 15.89 1.64 -9.06
CA VAL A 181 14.79 1.52 -8.11
C VAL A 181 14.50 0.04 -7.80
N ALA A 182 14.43 -0.83 -8.82
CA ALA A 182 14.23 -2.26 -8.64
C ALA A 182 15.37 -2.89 -7.82
N ALA A 183 16.62 -2.51 -8.06
CA ALA A 183 17.77 -2.98 -7.28
C ALA A 183 17.68 -2.57 -5.80
N ALA A 184 17.22 -1.35 -5.50
CA ALA A 184 17.02 -0.90 -4.13
C ALA A 184 15.94 -1.72 -3.41
N TYR A 185 14.79 -1.94 -4.05
CA TYR A 185 13.70 -2.75 -3.47
C TYR A 185 14.05 -4.24 -3.38
N ALA A 186 14.81 -4.79 -4.33
CA ALA A 186 15.33 -6.16 -4.24
C ALA A 186 16.26 -6.34 -3.03
N ARG A 187 17.13 -5.36 -2.75
CA ARG A 187 17.96 -5.37 -1.54
C ARG A 187 17.12 -5.28 -0.26
N LEU A 188 16.15 -4.36 -0.23
CA LEU A 188 15.31 -4.14 0.95
C LEU A 188 14.44 -5.37 1.28
N LEU A 189 13.84 -5.98 0.27
CA LEU A 189 12.90 -7.09 0.42
C LEU A 189 13.59 -8.47 0.37
N GLY A 190 14.90 -8.50 0.10
CA GLY A 190 15.64 -9.74 -0.12
C GLY A 190 15.27 -10.49 -1.40
N GLY A 191 14.56 -9.83 -2.32
CA GLY A 191 14.01 -10.40 -3.55
C GLY A 191 14.99 -10.45 -4.71
N THR A 192 14.51 -10.92 -5.86
CA THR A 192 15.26 -10.98 -7.12
C THR A 192 14.61 -10.13 -8.19
N VAL A 193 15.40 -9.34 -8.91
CA VAL A 193 14.91 -8.56 -10.06
C VAL A 193 14.79 -9.47 -11.27
N THR A 194 13.59 -9.52 -11.86
CA THR A 194 13.32 -10.18 -13.14
C THR A 194 12.89 -9.12 -14.14
N ASP A 195 13.57 -9.05 -15.28
CA ASP A 195 13.11 -8.27 -16.42
C ASP A 195 12.01 -9.04 -17.15
N ARG A 196 10.82 -8.44 -17.23
CA ARG A 196 9.66 -9.00 -17.95
C ARG A 196 9.28 -8.13 -19.16
N GLY A 197 10.21 -7.36 -19.70
CA GLY A 197 10.05 -6.56 -20.90
C GLY A 197 9.34 -5.22 -20.67
N SER A 198 8.08 -5.24 -20.21
CA SER A 198 7.30 -4.02 -19.96
C SER A 198 7.56 -3.38 -18.59
N ALA A 199 8.12 -4.15 -17.65
CA ALA A 199 8.51 -3.71 -16.32
C ALA A 199 9.62 -4.61 -15.74
N LEU A 200 10.38 -4.06 -14.81
CA LEU A 200 11.18 -4.87 -13.88
C LEU A 200 10.30 -5.30 -12.71
N VAL A 201 10.37 -6.57 -12.34
CA VAL A 201 9.62 -7.12 -11.22
C VAL A 201 10.59 -7.61 -10.16
N VAL A 202 10.51 -7.04 -8.96
CA VAL A 202 11.16 -7.55 -7.77
C VAL A 202 10.30 -8.66 -7.19
N GLU A 203 10.73 -9.89 -7.43
CA GLU A 203 10.05 -11.09 -6.94
C GLU A 203 10.40 -11.32 -5.46
N PRO A 204 9.41 -11.62 -4.61
CA PRO A 204 9.67 -12.00 -3.23
C PRO A 204 10.52 -13.27 -3.16
N ALA A 205 11.37 -13.37 -2.14
CA ALA A 205 12.31 -14.48 -2.02
C ALA A 205 11.63 -15.84 -1.81
N GLN A 206 10.44 -15.86 -1.22
CA GLN A 206 9.64 -17.06 -0.94
C GLN A 206 8.15 -16.74 -1.10
N PRO A 207 7.30 -17.72 -1.42
CA PRO A 207 5.85 -17.54 -1.39
C PRO A 207 5.34 -17.46 0.06
N GLY A 208 4.25 -16.71 0.30
CA GLY A 208 3.63 -16.58 1.62
C GLY A 208 2.86 -15.28 1.82
N ASP A 209 2.31 -15.09 3.01
CA ASP A 209 1.55 -13.89 3.35
C ASP A 209 2.41 -12.62 3.27
N GLY A 210 1.91 -11.60 2.60
CA GLY A 210 2.64 -10.35 2.38
C GLY A 210 3.79 -10.44 1.37
N GLN A 211 3.98 -11.58 0.69
CA GLN A 211 4.96 -11.73 -0.38
C GLN A 211 4.40 -11.10 -1.67
N VAL A 212 4.43 -9.77 -1.71
CA VAL A 212 3.86 -8.95 -2.80
C VAL A 212 5.01 -8.44 -3.68
N PRO A 213 5.05 -8.82 -4.96
CA PRO A 213 6.02 -8.28 -5.93
C PRO A 213 5.98 -6.75 -6.01
N VAL A 214 7.14 -6.16 -6.30
CA VAL A 214 7.26 -4.72 -6.64
C VAL A 214 7.54 -4.59 -8.12
N MET A 215 6.62 -3.99 -8.85
CA MET A 215 6.79 -3.62 -10.24
C MET A 215 7.39 -2.23 -10.35
N VAL A 216 8.39 -2.09 -11.20
CA VAL A 216 9.04 -0.81 -11.49
C VAL A 216 9.10 -0.63 -12.99
N ALA A 217 8.57 0.49 -13.48
CA ALA A 217 8.60 0.83 -14.90
C ALA A 217 8.58 2.34 -15.12
N THR A 218 8.85 2.76 -16.36
CA THR A 218 8.73 4.15 -16.77
C THR A 218 7.26 4.56 -16.89
N PRO A 219 6.92 5.86 -16.71
CA PRO A 219 5.53 6.33 -16.80
C PRO A 219 4.81 5.89 -18.07
N ASP A 220 5.46 5.94 -19.24
CA ASP A 220 4.87 5.54 -20.53
C ASP A 220 4.39 4.09 -20.57
N ARG A 221 4.99 3.20 -19.77
CA ARG A 221 4.56 1.81 -19.59
C ARG A 221 3.43 1.67 -18.57
N LEU A 222 3.29 2.60 -17.64
CA LEU A 222 2.33 2.53 -16.54
C LEU A 222 1.02 3.27 -16.81
N HIS A 223 0.86 3.92 -17.96
CA HIS A 223 -0.36 4.67 -18.28
C HIS A 223 -1.63 3.83 -18.12
N TRP A 224 -1.56 2.51 -18.35
CA TRP A 224 -2.71 1.60 -18.15
C TRP A 224 -3.97 2.13 -18.86
N VAL A 225 -3.79 2.58 -20.10
CA VAL A 225 -4.75 3.32 -20.96
C VAL A 225 -5.13 4.75 -20.52
N TRP A 226 -4.75 5.18 -19.32
CA TRP A 226 -4.94 6.53 -18.78
C TRP A 226 -3.76 7.44 -19.10
N THR A 227 -3.55 7.73 -20.39
CA THR A 227 -2.39 8.52 -20.84
C THR A 227 -2.32 9.95 -20.30
N ALA A 228 -3.44 10.48 -19.81
CA ALA A 228 -3.55 11.80 -19.18
C ALA A 228 -3.84 11.71 -17.67
N ASP A 229 -3.52 10.59 -17.01
CA ASP A 229 -3.69 10.48 -15.56
C ASP A 229 -2.81 11.52 -14.84
N PRO A 230 -3.37 12.33 -13.92
CA PRO A 230 -2.61 13.36 -13.22
C PRO A 230 -1.49 12.79 -12.33
N ALA A 231 -1.51 11.50 -11.98
CA ALA A 231 -0.43 10.87 -11.25
C ALA A 231 0.92 11.01 -11.97
N PHE A 232 0.94 11.00 -13.31
CA PHE A 232 2.18 11.12 -14.09
C PHE A 232 2.78 12.53 -14.12
N ALA A 233 2.11 13.52 -13.53
CA ALA A 233 2.71 14.83 -13.25
C ALA A 233 3.54 14.83 -11.94
N THR A 234 3.54 13.73 -11.19
CA THR A 234 4.30 13.59 -9.94
C THR A 234 5.80 13.44 -10.25
N PRO A 235 6.70 14.13 -9.51
CA PRO A 235 8.14 13.90 -9.63
C PRO A 235 8.52 12.43 -9.43
N LEU A 236 9.42 11.93 -10.28
CA LEU A 236 9.89 10.54 -10.24
C LEU A 236 11.08 10.38 -9.28
N PRO A 237 11.26 9.18 -8.70
CA PRO A 237 10.29 8.08 -8.68
C PRO A 237 9.12 8.34 -7.71
N PHE A 238 7.98 7.66 -7.90
CA PHE A 238 6.86 7.70 -6.95
C PHE A 238 6.04 6.40 -6.95
N PHE A 239 5.35 6.13 -5.84
CA PHE A 239 4.37 5.04 -5.74
C PHE A 239 3.12 5.37 -6.57
N ALA A 240 3.00 4.73 -7.74
CA ALA A 240 1.97 5.06 -8.73
C ALA A 240 0.63 4.37 -8.45
N GLY A 241 0.67 3.15 -7.94
CA GLY A 241 -0.53 2.35 -7.75
C GLY A 241 -0.25 0.97 -7.21
N PHE A 242 -1.24 0.11 -7.32
CA PHE A 242 -1.16 -1.28 -6.90
C PHE A 242 -2.13 -2.16 -7.68
N VAL A 243 -1.85 -3.46 -7.66
CA VAL A 243 -2.71 -4.50 -8.19
C VAL A 243 -3.36 -5.22 -7.02
N LEU A 244 -4.66 -5.49 -7.13
CA LEU A 244 -5.42 -6.29 -6.18
C LEU A 244 -5.82 -7.61 -6.81
N ARG A 245 -5.61 -8.69 -6.05
CA ARG A 245 -6.16 -10.00 -6.37
C ARG A 245 -7.64 -10.00 -6.05
N VAL A 246 -8.48 -10.45 -7.00
CA VAL A 246 -9.92 -10.65 -6.80
C VAL A 246 -10.26 -12.13 -6.90
N ALA A 247 -11.12 -12.62 -6.00
CA ALA A 247 -11.57 -14.02 -6.03
C ALA A 247 -12.62 -14.28 -7.13
N ASP A 248 -13.35 -13.23 -7.53
CA ASP A 248 -14.42 -13.31 -8.52
C ASP A 248 -14.38 -12.05 -9.41
N PRO A 249 -13.79 -12.14 -10.63
CA PRO A 249 -13.67 -10.99 -11.52
C PRO A 249 -15.03 -10.45 -11.98
N VAL A 250 -16.08 -11.29 -12.00
CA VAL A 250 -17.43 -10.85 -12.36
C VAL A 250 -18.01 -9.96 -11.26
N LYS A 251 -17.86 -10.36 -9.98
CA LYS A 251 -18.25 -9.50 -8.84
C LYS A 251 -17.46 -8.19 -8.82
N ALA A 252 -16.16 -8.25 -9.06
CA ALA A 252 -15.30 -7.07 -9.14
C ALA A 252 -15.81 -6.10 -10.21
N GLN A 253 -16.06 -6.59 -11.43
CA GLN A 253 -16.57 -5.78 -12.52
C GLN A 253 -17.95 -5.18 -12.21
N GLN A 254 -18.86 -5.96 -11.62
CA GLN A 254 -20.19 -5.48 -11.23
C GLN A 254 -20.12 -4.39 -10.16
N ALA A 255 -19.24 -4.53 -9.16
CA ALA A 255 -19.02 -3.51 -8.15
C ALA A 255 -18.49 -2.20 -8.77
N LEU A 256 -17.49 -2.30 -9.64
CA LEU A 256 -16.91 -1.15 -10.33
C LEU A 256 -17.91 -0.46 -11.27
N GLN A 257 -18.75 -1.21 -11.98
CA GLN A 257 -19.84 -0.64 -12.79
C GLN A 257 -20.84 0.15 -11.94
N LYS A 258 -21.23 -0.38 -10.77
CA LYS A 258 -22.14 0.31 -9.83
C LYS A 258 -21.52 1.56 -9.22
N SER A 259 -20.19 1.58 -9.05
CA SER A 259 -19.45 2.70 -8.47
C SER A 259 -19.56 4.00 -9.29
N LYS A 260 -19.78 3.88 -10.61
CA LYS A 260 -19.70 4.95 -11.62
C LYS A 260 -18.33 5.65 -11.68
N VAL A 261 -17.31 5.09 -11.03
CA VAL A 261 -15.93 5.54 -11.18
C VAL A 261 -15.42 5.13 -12.57
N PRO A 262 -14.74 6.03 -13.31
CA PRO A 262 -14.12 5.67 -14.59
C PRO A 262 -13.24 4.43 -14.45
N THR A 263 -13.65 3.36 -15.13
CA THR A 263 -12.98 2.06 -15.10
C THR A 263 -12.78 1.57 -16.51
N VAL A 264 -11.57 1.13 -16.84
CA VAL A 264 -11.28 0.49 -18.13
C VAL A 264 -11.07 -0.99 -17.92
N VAL A 265 -11.76 -1.81 -18.71
CA VAL A 265 -11.69 -3.27 -18.65
C VAL A 265 -11.07 -3.79 -19.94
N GLY A 266 -10.03 -4.61 -19.82
CA GLY A 266 -9.34 -5.22 -20.96
C GLY A 266 -8.27 -6.19 -20.49
N GLY A 267 -8.08 -7.30 -21.23
CA GLY A 267 -7.12 -8.34 -20.88
C GLY A 267 -7.44 -9.06 -19.56
N GLY A 268 -8.71 -9.07 -19.11
CA GLY A 268 -9.07 -9.62 -17.80
C GLY A 268 -8.74 -8.71 -16.60
N VAL A 269 -8.22 -7.51 -16.86
CA VAL A 269 -7.86 -6.53 -15.81
C VAL A 269 -8.82 -5.34 -15.84
N MET A 270 -9.29 -4.93 -14.67
CA MET A 270 -10.09 -3.71 -14.48
C MET A 270 -9.23 -2.61 -13.87
N ARG A 271 -9.15 -1.44 -14.50
CA ARG A 271 -8.23 -0.36 -14.13
C ARG A 271 -8.99 0.89 -13.73
N VAL A 272 -8.68 1.41 -12.56
CA VAL A 272 -9.18 2.68 -12.02
C VAL A 272 -8.03 3.69 -12.01
N ASN A 273 -8.31 4.89 -12.51
CA ASN A 273 -7.36 5.99 -12.56
C ASN A 273 -7.13 6.64 -11.17
N SER A 274 -6.07 7.43 -11.03
CA SER A 274 -5.71 8.02 -9.74
C SER A 274 -6.78 8.94 -9.13
N PRO A 275 -7.55 9.77 -9.88
CA PRO A 275 -8.63 10.56 -9.31
C PRO A 275 -9.78 9.72 -8.74
N GLY A 276 -10.02 8.53 -9.31
CA GLY A 276 -11.02 7.58 -8.83
C GLY A 276 -10.66 6.89 -7.51
N ALA A 277 -9.39 6.97 -7.11
CA ALA A 277 -8.81 6.24 -5.99
C ALA A 277 -7.81 7.10 -5.20
N CYS A 278 -8.20 8.34 -4.89
CA CYS A 278 -7.49 9.23 -3.96
C CYS A 278 -5.99 9.42 -4.27
N GLY A 279 -5.63 9.51 -5.56
CA GLY A 279 -4.25 9.72 -6.02
C GLY A 279 -3.43 8.45 -6.24
N ALA A 280 -4.05 7.26 -6.14
CA ALA A 280 -3.44 5.97 -6.45
C ALA A 280 -4.13 5.31 -7.66
N MET A 281 -3.38 4.75 -8.60
CA MET A 281 -3.94 3.89 -9.64
C MET A 281 -4.22 2.50 -9.08
N ILE A 282 -5.34 1.88 -9.48
CA ILE A 282 -5.72 0.53 -9.01
C ILE A 282 -5.99 -0.37 -10.21
N ALA A 283 -5.38 -1.55 -10.21
CA ALA A 283 -5.77 -2.66 -11.07
C ALA A 283 -6.39 -3.78 -10.25
N PHE A 284 -7.47 -4.37 -10.75
CA PHE A 284 -8.09 -5.57 -10.19
C PHE A 284 -7.90 -6.70 -11.19
N ALA A 285 -7.36 -7.83 -10.74
CA ALA A 285 -7.11 -9.01 -11.56
C ALA A 285 -7.29 -10.29 -10.74
N GLN A 286 -7.73 -11.37 -11.38
CA GLN A 286 -7.84 -12.68 -10.72
C GLN A 286 -6.45 -13.29 -10.50
N ASP A 287 -5.58 -13.15 -11.50
CA ASP A 287 -4.19 -13.59 -11.48
C ASP A 287 -3.28 -12.44 -11.92
N PHE A 288 -2.05 -12.39 -11.41
CA PHE A 288 -1.06 -11.42 -11.86
C PHE A 288 -0.44 -11.83 -13.19
N ASP A 289 -0.96 -11.24 -14.26
CA ASP A 289 -0.36 -11.29 -15.59
C ASP A 289 0.10 -9.88 -15.98
N LEU A 290 1.42 -9.73 -16.14
CA LEU A 290 2.04 -8.45 -16.47
C LEU A 290 1.65 -7.99 -17.87
N ASP A 291 1.58 -8.91 -18.84
CA ASP A 291 1.24 -8.58 -20.23
C ASP A 291 -0.23 -8.16 -20.32
N ALA A 292 -1.08 -8.75 -19.48
CA ALA A 292 -2.46 -8.32 -19.33
C ALA A 292 -2.59 -6.95 -18.67
N LEU A 293 -1.69 -6.57 -17.75
CA LEU A 293 -1.70 -5.32 -16.99
C LEU A 293 -1.13 -4.14 -17.80
N ILE A 294 0.00 -4.37 -18.48
CA ILE A 294 0.67 -3.44 -19.38
C ILE A 294 0.64 -4.05 -20.80
N PRO A 295 -0.47 -3.89 -21.53
CA PRO A 295 -0.61 -4.41 -22.88
C PRO A 295 0.28 -3.69 -23.90
#